data_AF-A0A9N9DH48-F1
#
_entry.id   AF-A0A9N9DH48-F1
#
_cell.length_a   1.000
_cell.length_b   1.000
_cell.length_c   1.000
_cell.angle_alpha   90.00
_cell.angle_beta   90.00
_cell.angle_gamma   90.00
#
_symmetry.space_group_name_H-M   'P 1'
#
loop_
_entity.id
_entity.type
_entity.pdbx_description
1 polymer ?
#
loop_
_entity_poly.entity_id
_entity_poly.type
_entity_poly.pdbx_seq_one_letter_code
_entity_poly.pdbx_strand_id
1 'polypeptide(L)'
;MVDRYAGLFEYRVFKNQYSVEFLLPTGERCRECERFARRIVDNMNDSPTRLIGMRPNDATKLERVYSKPSVKYNRPIGVDEPQLPKCTTVRFLLAKGEWENDPFERRRITDP
;
A
#
# COMPACT_ATOMS: atom_id res chain seq x y z
N MET A 1 3.40 -0.51 -4.34
CA MET A 1 3.36 0.89 -3.87
C MET A 1 2.39 1.72 -4.71
N VAL A 2 2.42 1.53 -6.04
CA VAL A 2 1.52 2.18 -7.02
C VAL A 2 0.04 1.89 -6.74
N ASP A 3 -0.34 0.64 -6.46
CA ASP A 3 -1.76 0.29 -6.21
C ASP A 3 -2.37 1.00 -5.00
N ARG A 4 -1.56 1.24 -3.95
CA ARG A 4 -2.01 2.01 -2.77
C ARG A 4 -2.19 3.48 -3.09
N TYR A 5 -1.35 4.03 -3.95
CA TYR A 5 -1.46 5.43 -4.37
C TYR A 5 -2.69 5.62 -5.25
N ALA A 6 -2.87 4.75 -6.26
CA ALA A 6 -4.04 4.76 -7.14
C ALA A 6 -5.34 4.62 -6.34
N GLY A 7 -5.44 3.64 -5.45
CA GLY A 7 -6.63 3.46 -4.62
C GLY A 7 -6.91 4.64 -3.68
N LEU A 8 -5.87 5.25 -3.10
CA LEU A 8 -6.05 6.44 -2.24
C LEU A 8 -6.47 7.67 -3.05
N PHE A 9 -5.92 7.83 -4.26
CA PHE A 9 -6.31 8.89 -5.19
C PHE A 9 -7.76 8.73 -5.62
N GLU A 10 -8.15 7.54 -6.11
CA GLU A 10 -9.53 7.23 -6.49
C GLU A 10 -10.51 7.48 -5.35
N TYR A 11 -10.20 6.99 -4.14
CA TYR A 11 -11.04 7.22 -2.96
C TYR A 11 -11.27 8.70 -2.67
N ARG A 12 -10.21 9.53 -2.75
CA ARG A 12 -10.29 10.96 -2.48
C ARG A 12 -11.01 11.71 -3.60
N VAL A 13 -10.75 11.37 -4.86
CA VAL A 13 -11.40 11.99 -6.03
C VAL A 13 -12.88 11.64 -6.07
N PHE A 14 -13.21 10.35 -5.93
CA PHE A 14 -14.60 9.87 -6.00
C PHE A 14 -15.50 10.55 -4.96
N LYS A 15 -15.03 10.72 -3.71
CA LYS A 15 -15.78 11.46 -2.68
C LYS A 15 -16.09 12.91 -3.08
N ASN A 16 -15.10 13.60 -3.64
CA ASN A 16 -15.28 15.00 -4.06
C ASN A 16 -16.18 15.08 -5.30
N GLN A 17 -15.97 14.21 -6.28
CA GLN A 17 -16.79 14.12 -7.50
C GLN A 17 -18.26 13.87 -7.15
N TYR A 18 -18.54 12.87 -6.31
CA TYR A 18 -19.91 12.56 -5.85
C TYR A 18 -20.56 13.76 -5.13
N SER A 19 -19.79 14.56 -4.40
CA SER A 19 -20.32 15.72 -3.67
C SER A 19 -20.69 16.89 -4.59
N VAL A 20 -20.08 16.97 -5.78
CA VAL A 20 -20.25 18.09 -6.73
C VAL A 20 -21.18 17.70 -7.88
N GLU A 21 -21.14 16.47 -8.37
CA GLU A 21 -21.96 16.01 -9.50
C GLU A 21 -23.46 16.03 -9.22
N PHE A 22 -23.89 15.81 -7.97
CA PHE A 22 -25.30 15.95 -7.59
C PHE A 22 -25.85 17.37 -7.70
N LEU A 23 -24.97 18.36 -7.73
CA LEU A 23 -25.34 19.77 -7.83
C LEU A 23 -25.30 20.28 -9.28
N LEU A 24 -24.79 19.47 -10.22
CA LEU A 24 -24.62 19.86 -11.61
C LEU A 24 -25.82 19.42 -12.46
N PRO A 25 -26.22 20.25 -13.46
CA PRO A 25 -27.18 19.82 -14.47
C PRO A 25 -26.68 18.61 -15.25
N THR A 26 -27.59 17.70 -15.59
CA THR A 26 -27.29 16.51 -16.39
C THR A 26 -26.60 16.90 -17.71
N GLY A 27 -25.39 16.37 -17.94
CA GLY A 27 -24.62 16.60 -19.17
C GLY A 27 -23.53 17.67 -19.07
N GLU A 28 -23.46 18.43 -17.97
CA GLU A 28 -22.35 19.35 -17.74
C GLU A 28 -21.12 18.64 -17.15
N ARG A 29 -19.93 18.96 -17.69
CA ARG A 29 -18.67 18.48 -17.12
C ARG A 29 -18.28 19.32 -15.91
N CYS A 30 -18.00 18.65 -14.80
CA CYS A 30 -17.50 19.25 -13.57
C CYS A 30 -16.07 19.79 -13.73
N ARG A 31 -15.89 21.06 -14.09
CA ARG A 31 -14.56 21.72 -14.13
C ARG A 31 -13.90 21.80 -12.74
N GLU A 32 -14.72 21.90 -11.69
CA GLU A 32 -14.22 21.91 -10.31
C GLU A 32 -13.61 20.57 -9.92
N CYS A 33 -14.10 19.45 -10.46
CA CYS A 33 -13.57 18.12 -10.18
C CYS A 33 -12.12 17.98 -10.67
N GLU A 34 -11.76 18.60 -11.80
CA GLU A 34 -10.36 18.65 -12.26
C GLU A 34 -9.46 19.48 -11.31
N ARG A 35 -9.98 20.61 -10.80
CA ARG A 35 -9.25 21.44 -9.82
C ARG A 35 -9.03 20.68 -8.51
N PHE A 36 -10.06 19.95 -8.05
CA PHE A 36 -9.95 19.10 -6.87
C PHE A 36 -8.96 17.95 -7.06
N ALA A 37 -8.99 17.28 -8.23
CA ALA A 37 -8.05 16.21 -8.53
C ALA A 37 -6.59 16.69 -8.44
N ARG A 38 -6.27 17.87 -9.00
CA ARG A 38 -4.93 18.48 -8.87
C ARG A 38 -4.56 18.74 -7.42
N ARG A 39 -5.44 19.39 -6.65
CA ARG A 39 -5.21 19.64 -5.22
C ARG A 39 -5.00 18.35 -4.41
N ILE A 40 -5.69 17.26 -4.76
CA ILE A 40 -5.52 15.96 -4.11
C ILE A 40 -4.11 15.42 -4.40
N VAL A 41 -3.65 15.49 -5.65
CA VAL A 41 -2.29 15.08 -6.03
C VAL A 41 -1.25 15.91 -5.29
N ASP A 42 -1.39 17.24 -5.27
CA ASP A 42 -0.48 18.14 -4.55
C ASP A 42 -0.43 17.77 -3.07
N ASN A 43 -1.60 17.57 -2.43
CA ASN A 43 -1.68 17.16 -1.02
C ASN A 43 -1.01 15.80 -0.75
N MET A 44 -1.20 14.83 -1.65
CA MET A 44 -0.58 13.51 -1.54
C MET A 44 0.95 13.57 -1.69
N ASN A 45 1.46 14.50 -2.49
CA ASN A 45 2.90 14.64 -2.77
C ASN A 45 3.63 15.61 -1.84
N ASP A 46 2.91 16.52 -1.18
CA ASP A 46 3.44 17.50 -0.23
C ASP A 46 3.26 17.11 1.24
N SER A 47 2.72 15.93 1.52
CA SER A 47 2.60 15.40 2.88
C SER A 47 3.58 14.23 3.13
N PRO A 48 4.20 14.15 4.33
CA PRO A 48 5.05 13.02 4.65
C PRO A 48 4.27 11.71 4.64
N THR A 49 4.76 10.71 3.89
CA THR A 49 4.11 9.40 3.87
C THR A 49 4.64 8.51 4.99
N ARG A 50 3.81 7.56 5.46
CA ARG A 50 4.24 6.60 6.51
C ARG A 50 5.45 5.76 6.09
N LEU A 51 5.52 5.40 4.81
CA LEU A 51 6.57 4.52 4.28
C LEU A 51 7.90 5.24 4.10
N ILE A 52 7.89 6.51 3.72
CA ILE A 52 9.15 7.22 3.44
C ILE A 52 9.53 8.12 4.62
N GLY A 53 8.55 8.62 5.37
CA GLY A 53 8.75 9.59 6.45
C GLY A 53 9.01 11.01 5.96
N MET A 54 9.01 11.25 4.65
CA MET A 54 9.14 12.57 4.01
C MET A 54 8.12 12.72 2.88
N ARG A 55 8.01 13.95 2.36
CA ARG A 55 7.12 14.30 1.25
C ARG A 55 7.63 13.63 -0.03
N PRO A 56 6.78 12.98 -0.83
CA PRO A 56 7.18 12.41 -2.12
C PRO A 56 7.93 13.39 -3.03
N ASN A 57 7.53 14.67 -3.05
CA ASN A 57 8.21 15.73 -3.80
C ASN A 57 9.64 16.03 -3.33
N ASP A 58 9.94 15.77 -2.07
CA ASP A 58 11.31 15.92 -1.55
C ASP A 58 12.10 14.63 -1.77
N ALA A 59 11.44 13.47 -1.63
CA ALA A 59 12.05 12.17 -1.87
C ALA A 59 12.54 12.00 -3.32
N THR A 60 11.81 12.55 -4.30
CA THR A 60 12.19 12.47 -5.73
C THR A 60 13.47 13.24 -6.07
N LYS A 61 13.87 14.20 -5.22
CA LYS A 61 15.11 14.97 -5.40
C LYS A 61 16.34 14.24 -4.85
N LEU A 62 16.14 13.17 -4.09
CA LEU A 62 17.22 12.39 -3.49
C LEU A 62 17.64 11.24 -4.43
N GLU A 63 18.93 10.95 -4.49
CA GLU A 63 19.45 9.81 -5.26
C GLU A 63 18.95 8.48 -4.69
N ARG A 64 18.81 8.39 -3.37
CA ARG A 64 18.37 7.19 -2.65
C ARG A 64 17.39 7.54 -1.55
N VAL A 65 16.38 6.70 -1.43
CA VAL A 65 15.31 6.84 -0.44
C VAL A 65 15.16 5.52 0.30
N TYR A 66 15.37 5.55 1.61
CA TYR A 66 15.19 4.38 2.46
C TYR A 66 13.73 4.31 2.93
N SER A 67 13.08 3.17 2.70
CA SER A 67 11.71 2.96 3.16
C SER A 67 11.68 2.40 4.58
N LYS A 68 10.77 2.95 5.39
CA LYS A 68 10.38 2.36 6.67
C LYS A 68 9.59 1.08 6.41
N PRO A 69 9.76 0.04 7.26
CA PRO A 69 8.97 -1.17 7.14
C PRO A 69 7.48 -0.85 7.25
N SER A 70 6.71 -1.45 6.34
CA SER A 70 5.28 -1.19 6.20
C SER A 70 4.46 -1.76 7.38
N VAL A 71 5.02 -2.75 8.06
CA VAL A 71 4.47 -3.48 9.21
C VAL A 71 5.47 -3.40 10.36
N LYS A 72 4.98 -3.14 11.58
CA LYS A 72 5.81 -3.30 12.78
C LYS A 72 5.99 -4.79 13.02
N TYR A 73 7.22 -5.27 12.93
CA TYR A 73 7.55 -6.62 13.35
C TYR A 73 7.76 -6.60 14.86
N ASN A 74 6.95 -7.36 15.60
CA ASN A 74 7.11 -7.53 17.04
C ASN A 74 8.22 -8.51 17.41
N ARG A 75 8.86 -9.13 16.40
CA ARG A 75 9.98 -10.04 16.56
C ARG A 75 11.19 -9.49 15.81
N PRO A 76 12.42 -9.75 16.29
CA PRO A 76 13.61 -9.49 15.50
C PRO A 76 13.51 -10.24 14.17
N ILE A 77 13.85 -9.58 13.07
CA ILE A 77 13.94 -10.19 11.76
C ILE A 77 15.35 -10.00 11.21
N GLY A 78 15.95 -11.10 10.75
CA GLY A 78 17.32 -11.11 10.24
C GLY A 78 18.37 -11.28 11.34
N VAL A 79 18.92 -10.18 11.86
CA VAL A 79 20.21 -10.19 12.58
C VAL A 79 20.12 -10.84 13.96
N ASP A 80 19.03 -10.59 14.70
CA ASP A 80 18.83 -11.11 16.06
C ASP A 80 17.79 -12.25 16.10
N GLU A 81 17.50 -12.88 14.96
CA GLU A 81 16.64 -14.06 14.96
C GLU A 81 17.35 -15.23 15.67
N PRO A 82 16.72 -15.87 16.66
CA PRO A 82 17.30 -17.04 17.31
C PRO A 82 17.49 -18.13 16.26
N GLN A 83 18.75 -18.51 16.02
CA GLN A 83 19.05 -19.60 15.11
C GLN A 83 18.51 -20.91 15.67
N LEU A 84 17.89 -21.71 14.81
CA LEU A 84 17.47 -23.06 15.18
C LEU A 84 18.71 -23.89 15.55
N PRO A 85 18.67 -24.66 16.65
CA PRO A 85 19.76 -25.56 17.02
C PRO A 85 20.10 -26.52 15.87
N LYS A 86 21.39 -26.87 15.76
CA LYS A 86 21.83 -27.91 14.81
C LYS A 86 21.04 -29.21 15.08
N CYS A 87 20.61 -29.88 14.01
CA CYS A 87 19.78 -31.09 14.04
C CYS A 87 18.32 -30.89 14.50
N THR A 88 17.80 -29.66 14.49
CA THR A 88 16.35 -29.45 14.65
C THR A 88 15.62 -29.94 13.40
N THR A 89 14.72 -30.91 13.56
CA THR A 89 13.84 -31.36 12.46
C THR A 89 12.83 -30.27 12.14
N VAL A 90 13.09 -29.50 11.09
CA VAL A 90 12.17 -28.48 10.61
C VAL A 90 11.13 -29.14 9.71
N ARG A 91 9.84 -29.06 10.08
CA ARG A 91 8.76 -29.31 9.13
C ARG A 91 8.59 -28.06 8.28
N PHE A 92 9.01 -28.11 7.02
CA PHE A 92 8.62 -27.08 6.07
C PHE A 92 7.09 -27.11 5.95
N LEU A 93 6.45 -25.94 6.04
CA LEU A 93 5.00 -25.80 5.88
C LEU A 93 4.50 -26.22 4.49
N LEU A 94 5.43 -26.36 3.53
CA LEU A 94 5.15 -26.77 2.16
C LEU A 94 6.12 -27.87 1.76
N ALA A 95 5.61 -28.92 1.12
CA ALA A 95 6.43 -29.95 0.51
C ALA A 95 7.05 -29.44 -0.80
N LYS A 96 8.13 -30.09 -1.25
CA LYS A 96 8.82 -29.74 -2.50
C LYS A 96 7.88 -30.03 -3.68
N GLY A 97 7.27 -28.99 -4.26
CA GLY A 97 6.32 -29.07 -5.37
C GLY A 97 4.99 -28.36 -5.16
N GLU A 98 4.65 -27.97 -3.92
CA GLU A 98 3.39 -27.29 -3.60
C GLU A 98 3.38 -25.78 -3.95
N TRP A 99 4.45 -25.27 -4.57
CA TRP A 99 4.56 -23.87 -4.96
C TRP A 99 3.91 -23.53 -6.31
N GLU A 100 3.59 -24.52 -7.14
CA GLU A 100 3.22 -24.25 -8.54
C GLU A 100 1.72 -24.37 -8.85
N ASN A 101 0.89 -24.97 -7.99
CA ASN A 101 -0.53 -25.18 -8.30
C ASN A 101 -1.40 -25.33 -7.03
N ASP A 102 -1.60 -24.28 -6.24
CA ASP A 102 -2.70 -24.30 -5.25
C ASP A 102 -3.89 -23.44 -5.75
N PRO A 103 -4.98 -24.06 -6.21
CA PRO A 103 -6.21 -23.38 -6.62
C PRO A 103 -7.04 -22.89 -5.42
N PHE A 104 -6.64 -23.22 -4.18
CA PHE A 104 -7.36 -22.87 -2.95
C PHE A 104 -6.70 -21.71 -2.22
N GLU A 105 -6.52 -20.59 -2.93
CA GLU A 105 -6.85 -19.31 -2.30
C GLU A 105 -8.24 -19.45 -1.66
N ARG A 106 -8.35 -19.50 -0.32
CA ARG A 106 -9.38 -18.74 0.47
C ARG A 106 -9.55 -19.09 1.94
N ARG A 107 -8.76 -19.96 2.57
CA ARG A 107 -8.73 -20.01 4.05
C ARG A 107 -7.32 -20.16 4.58
N ARG A 108 -6.92 -19.24 5.46
CA ARG A 108 -5.72 -19.47 6.27
C ARG A 108 -6.10 -20.49 7.34
N ILE A 109 -5.15 -21.35 7.72
CA ILE A 109 -5.32 -22.32 8.83
C ILE A 109 -5.69 -21.65 10.17
N THR A 110 -5.56 -20.33 10.28
CA THR A 110 -5.97 -19.52 11.43
C THR A 110 -7.29 -18.77 11.25
N ASP A 111 -8.05 -19.02 10.19
CA ASP A 111 -9.46 -18.61 10.17
C ASP A 111 -10.25 -19.53 11.11
N PRO A 112 -11.13 -19.00 11.99
CA PRO A 112 -11.97 -19.82 12.87
C PRO A 112 -12.92 -20.75 12.11
#